data_AF-A0A1Q5PVQ5-F1
#
_entry.id   AF-A0A1Q5PVQ5-F1
#
_cell.length_a   1.000
_cell.length_b   1.000
_cell.length_c   1.000
_cell.angle_alpha   90.00
_cell.angle_beta   90.00
_cell.angle_gamma   90.00
#
_symmetry.space_group_name_H-M   'P 1'
#
loop_
_entity.id
_entity.type
_entity.pdbx_description
1 polymer ?
#
loop_
_entity_poly.entity_id
_entity_poly.type
_entity_poly.pdbx_seq_one_letter_code
_entity_poly.pdbx_strand_id
1 'polypeptide(L)'
;MEDNLDDEFARLVASLAEETEPDPARRALAVVLTPFESAEAVAALCAMGNLAASVVPTPTGAVVARELTLASSPEADLDQLLAVTPPAADQMARLLSRTSRAGVVLLLSELATDVGNEQGLSGHITARQYNAGEPGEEVPVGLVLARMDSLVEDILIGRQQLAQAPGVIDTSTVKGLDALKALGRRRWRFGGR
;
A
#
# COMPACT_ATOMS: atom_id res chain seq x y z
N MET A 1 -41.95 -18.98 -38.25
CA MET A 1 -41.57 -18.73 -36.85
C MET A 1 -40.07 -18.82 -36.84
N GLU A 2 -39.43 -17.80 -37.43
CA GLU A 2 -37.97 -17.70 -37.49
C GLU A 2 -37.56 -17.08 -36.16
N ASP A 3 -36.96 -17.89 -35.29
CA ASP A 3 -36.24 -17.37 -34.13
C ASP A 3 -35.12 -16.49 -34.66
N ASN A 4 -35.20 -15.21 -34.32
CA ASN A 4 -34.24 -14.20 -34.72
C ASN A 4 -32.97 -14.39 -33.89
N LEU A 5 -31.94 -14.97 -34.49
CA LEU A 5 -30.62 -15.19 -33.86
C LEU A 5 -30.05 -13.93 -33.21
N ASP A 6 -30.41 -12.75 -33.73
CA ASP A 6 -29.99 -11.46 -33.16
C ASP A 6 -30.61 -11.20 -31.78
N ASP A 7 -31.84 -11.67 -31.54
CA ASP A 7 -32.54 -11.53 -30.24
C ASP A 7 -31.99 -12.52 -29.21
N GLU A 8 -31.58 -13.72 -29.64
CA GLU A 8 -30.91 -14.70 -28.78
C GLU A 8 -29.51 -14.23 -28.37
N PHE A 9 -28.73 -13.71 -29.33
CA PHE A 9 -27.42 -13.13 -29.07
C PHE A 9 -27.50 -11.90 -28.16
N ALA A 10 -28.49 -11.02 -28.37
CA ALA A 10 -28.72 -9.86 -27.51
C ALA A 10 -29.06 -10.28 -26.07
N ARG A 11 -29.83 -11.36 -25.88
CA ARG A 11 -30.13 -11.91 -24.55
C ARG A 11 -28.90 -12.54 -23.90
N LEU A 12 -28.06 -13.21 -24.67
CA LEU A 12 -26.82 -13.81 -24.16
C LEU A 12 -25.81 -12.73 -23.73
N VAL A 13 -25.69 -11.65 -24.52
CA VAL A 13 -24.85 -10.50 -24.16
C VAL A 13 -25.42 -9.76 -22.95
N ALA A 14 -26.75 -9.62 -22.86
CA ALA A 14 -27.41 -9.02 -21.70
C ALA A 14 -27.23 -9.87 -20.44
N SER A 15 -27.32 -11.20 -20.53
CA SER A 15 -27.09 -12.08 -19.36
C SER A 15 -25.63 -12.06 -18.91
N LEU A 16 -24.67 -11.95 -19.83
CA LEU A 16 -23.25 -11.77 -19.48
C LEU A 16 -22.98 -10.40 -18.84
N ALA A 17 -23.70 -9.35 -19.25
CA ALA A 17 -23.63 -8.03 -18.64
C ALA A 17 -24.32 -7.98 -17.25
N GLU A 18 -25.38 -8.76 -17.05
CA GLU A 18 -26.09 -8.90 -15.78
C GLU A 18 -25.35 -9.80 -14.77
N GLU A 19 -24.49 -10.71 -15.22
CA GLU A 19 -23.60 -11.52 -14.35
C GLU A 19 -22.40 -10.73 -13.79
N THR A 20 -22.29 -9.43 -14.10
CA THR A 20 -21.30 -8.58 -13.44
C THR A 20 -21.94 -7.98 -12.18
N GLU A 21 -22.06 -8.80 -11.13
CA GLU A 21 -22.23 -8.22 -9.79
C GLU A 21 -21.13 -7.16 -9.60
N PRO A 22 -21.45 -5.97 -9.04
CA PRO A 22 -20.46 -4.93 -8.84
C PRO A 22 -19.36 -5.49 -7.93
N ASP A 23 -18.22 -5.82 -8.53
CA ASP A 23 -17.04 -6.28 -7.82
C ASP A 23 -16.77 -5.30 -6.68
N PRO A 24 -16.87 -5.72 -5.41
CA PRO A 24 -16.73 -4.82 -4.27
C PRO A 24 -15.33 -4.20 -4.34
N ALA A 25 -15.28 -2.91 -4.70
CA ALA A 25 -14.06 -2.11 -4.95
C ALA A 25 -12.80 -2.75 -4.35
N ARG A 26 -11.97 -3.34 -5.22
CA ARG A 26 -10.82 -4.14 -4.82
C ARG A 26 -9.90 -3.31 -3.93
N ARG A 27 -9.76 -3.74 -2.68
CA ARG A 27 -8.97 -3.02 -1.68
C ARG A 27 -7.51 -3.44 -1.83
N ALA A 28 -6.67 -2.47 -2.10
CA ALA A 28 -5.23 -2.66 -2.06
C ALA A 28 -4.62 -1.88 -0.90
N LEU A 29 -3.47 -2.33 -0.44
CA LEU A 29 -2.72 -1.72 0.63
C LEU A 29 -1.27 -1.57 0.17
N ALA A 30 -0.80 -0.34 0.09
CA ALA A 30 0.60 -0.03 -0.16
C ALA A 30 1.31 0.15 1.19
N VAL A 31 2.42 -0.57 1.41
CA VAL A 31 3.27 -0.44 2.60
C VAL A 31 4.70 -0.21 2.17
N VAL A 32 5.30 0.90 2.57
CA VAL A 32 6.72 1.19 2.38
C VAL A 32 7.48 0.88 3.66
N LEU A 33 8.40 -0.08 3.56
CA LEU A 33 9.37 -0.37 4.60
C LEU A 33 10.45 0.69 4.58
N THR A 34 10.58 1.38 5.70
CA THR A 34 11.54 2.46 5.83
C THR A 34 12.71 2.03 6.71
N PRO A 35 13.93 2.53 6.45
CA PRO A 35 15.06 2.33 7.34
C PRO A 35 15.09 3.34 8.51
N PHE A 36 13.96 4.02 8.78
CA PHE A 36 13.90 5.03 9.84
C PHE A 36 13.42 4.42 11.15
N GLU A 37 14.13 4.71 12.23
CA GLU A 37 13.81 4.18 13.57
C GLU A 37 12.64 4.92 14.27
N SER A 38 12.25 6.11 13.79
CA SER A 38 11.25 6.96 14.45
C SER A 38 10.03 7.21 13.57
N ALA A 39 8.89 6.69 14.01
CA ALA A 39 7.60 6.94 13.37
C ALA A 39 7.25 8.43 13.31
N GLU A 40 7.57 9.23 14.34
CA GLU A 40 7.28 10.66 14.31
C GLU A 40 8.13 11.41 13.28
N ALA A 41 9.40 11.02 13.10
CA ALA A 41 10.26 11.59 12.08
C ALA A 41 9.75 11.24 10.66
N VAL A 42 9.31 10.00 10.46
CA VAL A 42 8.71 9.57 9.19
C VAL A 42 7.39 10.31 8.93
N ALA A 43 6.52 10.42 9.94
CA ALA A 43 5.27 11.14 9.80
C ALA A 43 5.48 12.62 9.47
N ALA A 44 6.49 13.25 10.08
CA ALA A 44 6.94 14.59 9.74
C ALA A 44 7.42 14.70 8.28
N LEU A 45 8.23 13.75 7.80
CA LEU A 45 8.67 13.70 6.40
C LEU A 45 7.48 13.57 5.44
N CYS A 46 6.54 12.68 5.73
CA CYS A 46 5.33 12.50 4.94
C CYS A 46 4.48 13.77 4.90
N ALA A 47 4.26 14.42 6.05
CA ALA A 47 3.51 15.66 6.13
C ALA A 47 4.16 16.81 5.33
N MET A 48 5.50 16.96 5.40
CA MET A 48 6.22 17.95 4.60
C MET A 48 6.12 17.71 3.09
N GLY A 49 6.02 16.45 2.67
CA GLY A 49 5.79 16.09 1.28
C GLY A 49 4.33 15.97 0.87
N ASN A 50 3.39 16.45 1.70
CA ASN A 50 1.93 16.36 1.48
C ASN A 50 1.44 14.94 1.17
N LEU A 51 2.08 13.94 1.77
CA LEU A 51 1.72 12.54 1.59
C LEU A 51 0.65 12.15 2.61
N ALA A 52 -0.58 11.92 2.14
CA ALA A 52 -1.67 11.36 2.94
C ALA A 52 -1.44 9.85 3.12
N ALA A 53 -1.02 9.44 4.33
CA ALA A 53 -0.72 8.06 4.67
C ALA A 53 -0.78 7.85 6.19
N SER A 54 -0.71 6.60 6.61
CA SER A 54 -0.58 6.21 8.02
C SER A 54 0.85 5.74 8.28
N VAL A 55 1.49 6.27 9.31
CA VAL A 55 2.79 5.78 9.77
C VAL A 55 2.57 4.84 10.95
N VAL A 56 3.08 3.62 10.85
CA VAL A 56 2.95 2.61 11.91
C VAL A 56 4.33 2.40 12.54
N PRO A 57 4.50 2.65 13.85
CA PRO A 57 5.71 2.30 14.56
C PRO A 57 5.83 0.78 14.66
N THR A 58 7.05 0.27 14.55
CA THR A 58 7.34 -1.16 14.63
C THR A 58 8.56 -1.40 15.52
N PRO A 59 8.76 -2.61 16.06
CA PRO A 59 9.96 -2.93 16.83
C PRO A 59 11.27 -2.66 16.09
N THR A 60 11.30 -2.83 14.76
CA THR A 60 12.50 -2.57 13.94
C THR A 60 12.56 -1.17 13.32
N GLY A 61 11.54 -0.32 13.53
CA GLY A 61 11.55 1.08 13.08
C GLY A 61 10.14 1.62 12.82
N ALA A 62 9.89 2.02 11.57
CA ALA A 62 8.59 2.53 11.16
C ALA A 62 8.29 2.17 9.69
N VAL A 63 7.01 1.95 9.40
CA VAL A 63 6.52 1.75 8.03
C VAL A 63 5.50 2.82 7.69
N VAL A 64 5.37 3.12 6.40
CA VAL A 64 4.34 4.03 5.89
C VAL A 64 3.37 3.23 5.06
N ALA A 65 2.10 3.25 5.43
CA ALA A 65 1.06 2.47 4.80
C ALA A 65 -0.08 3.35 4.32
N ARG A 66 -0.71 2.96 3.21
CA ARG A 66 -1.88 3.64 2.65
C ARG A 66 -2.83 2.63 2.03
N GLU A 67 -4.08 2.67 2.46
CA GLU A 67 -5.16 1.97 1.78
C GLU A 67 -5.44 2.64 0.43
N LEU A 68 -5.61 1.83 -0.59
CA LEU A 68 -5.87 2.22 -1.96
C LEU A 68 -7.21 1.61 -2.38
N THR A 69 -8.00 2.44 -3.06
CA THR A 69 -9.18 1.97 -3.79
C THR A 69 -8.73 1.79 -5.24
N LEU A 70 -8.64 0.55 -5.69
CA LEU A 70 -8.42 0.27 -7.10
C LEU A 70 -9.76 0.39 -7.83
N ALA A 71 -9.73 0.99 -9.01
CA ALA A 71 -10.91 1.02 -9.86
C ALA A 71 -11.14 -0.38 -10.43
N SER A 72 -12.38 -0.84 -10.46
CA SER A 72 -12.77 -2.04 -11.22
C SER A 72 -12.98 -1.60 -12.68
N SER A 73 -11.90 -1.60 -13.47
CA SER A 73 -11.95 -1.33 -14.92
C SER A 73 -11.01 -2.27 -15.69
N PRO A 74 -11.27 -2.55 -16.97
CA PRO A 74 -10.40 -3.40 -17.79
C PRO A 74 -8.95 -2.91 -17.87
N GLU A 75 -8.74 -1.59 -17.83
CA GLU A 75 -7.40 -0.99 -17.77
C GLU A 75 -6.72 -1.29 -16.44
N ALA A 76 -7.44 -1.22 -15.32
CA ALA A 76 -6.90 -1.55 -14.01
C ALA A 76 -6.55 -3.04 -13.88
N ASP A 77 -7.29 -3.92 -14.55
CA ASP A 77 -6.96 -5.35 -14.64
C ASP A 77 -5.71 -5.60 -15.49
N LEU A 78 -5.55 -4.87 -16.59
CA LEU A 78 -4.33 -4.92 -17.39
C LEU A 78 -3.11 -4.38 -16.61
N ASP A 79 -3.27 -3.28 -15.89
CA ASP A 79 -2.22 -2.71 -15.04
C ASP A 79 -1.77 -3.72 -13.96
N GLN A 80 -2.69 -4.47 -13.37
CA GLN A 80 -2.37 -5.56 -12.45
C GLN A 80 -1.56 -6.66 -13.14
N LEU A 81 -2.00 -7.12 -14.32
CA LEU A 81 -1.27 -8.13 -15.11
C LEU A 81 0.14 -7.66 -15.48
N LEU A 82 0.33 -6.36 -15.67
CA LEU A 82 1.61 -5.73 -15.96
C LEU A 82 2.40 -5.34 -14.71
N ALA A 83 1.90 -5.67 -13.51
CA ALA A 83 2.49 -5.29 -12.22
C ALA A 83 2.82 -3.77 -12.15
N VAL A 84 1.92 -2.95 -12.71
CA VAL A 84 2.03 -1.50 -12.69
C VAL A 84 1.76 -1.03 -11.27
N THR A 85 2.72 -0.29 -10.71
CA THR A 85 2.57 0.25 -9.36
C THR A 85 1.56 1.41 -9.37
N PRO A 86 0.52 1.37 -8.51
CA PRO A 86 -0.45 2.46 -8.43
C PRO A 86 0.23 3.81 -8.15
N PRO A 87 -0.21 4.92 -8.78
CA PRO A 87 0.48 6.22 -8.67
C PRO A 87 0.67 6.72 -7.24
N ALA A 88 -0.31 6.48 -6.36
CA ALA A 88 -0.22 6.85 -4.95
C ALA A 88 0.84 6.05 -4.18
N ALA A 89 1.03 4.77 -4.53
CA ALA A 89 2.06 3.91 -3.94
C ALA A 89 3.46 4.29 -4.46
N ASP A 90 3.59 4.55 -5.77
CA ASP A 90 4.82 5.01 -6.40
C ASP A 90 5.27 6.36 -5.80
N GLN A 91 4.36 7.34 -5.68
CA GLN A 91 4.66 8.64 -5.08
C GLN A 91 5.23 8.51 -3.65
N MET A 92 4.62 7.64 -2.83
CA MET A 92 5.05 7.36 -1.48
C MET A 92 6.48 6.79 -1.45
N ALA A 93 6.75 5.76 -2.24
CA ALA A 93 8.05 5.11 -2.30
C ALA A 93 9.15 6.03 -2.86
N ARG A 94 8.84 6.84 -3.88
CA ARG A 94 9.78 7.82 -4.44
C ARG A 94 10.13 8.92 -3.44
N LEU A 95 9.15 9.44 -2.71
CA LEU A 95 9.38 10.48 -1.70
C LEU A 95 10.30 9.95 -0.60
N LEU A 96 9.97 8.78 -0.03
CA LEU A 96 10.69 8.21 1.10
C LEU A 96 12.08 7.67 0.71
N SER A 97 12.25 7.15 -0.50
CA SER A 97 13.57 6.72 -0.98
C SER A 97 14.55 7.88 -1.20
N ARG A 98 14.07 9.10 -1.51
CA ARG A 98 14.95 10.29 -1.63
C ARG A 98 15.55 10.72 -0.30
N THR A 99 14.90 10.41 0.82
CA THR A 99 15.35 10.80 2.16
C THR A 99 16.19 9.70 2.83
N SER A 100 16.33 8.54 2.19
CA SER A 100 17.10 7.39 2.66
C SER A 100 18.26 7.06 1.72
N ARG A 101 19.47 6.89 2.27
CA ARG A 101 20.62 6.39 1.47
C ARG A 101 20.49 4.92 1.09
N ALA A 102 19.82 4.13 1.92
CA ALA A 102 19.62 2.69 1.69
C ALA A 102 18.43 2.40 0.77
N GLY A 103 17.69 3.44 0.36
CA GLY A 103 16.41 3.29 -0.31
C GLY A 103 15.29 2.84 0.62
N VAL A 104 14.21 2.34 0.03
CA VAL A 104 13.05 1.74 0.70
C VAL A 104 12.55 0.55 -0.11
N VAL A 105 11.69 -0.27 0.49
CA VAL A 105 10.98 -1.34 -0.21
C VAL A 105 9.49 -1.06 -0.16
N LEU A 106 8.84 -0.98 -1.31
CA LEU A 106 7.39 -0.88 -1.44
C LEU A 106 6.82 -2.28 -1.55
N LEU A 107 5.88 -2.62 -0.67
CA LEU A 107 4.99 -3.77 -0.82
C LEU A 107 3.61 -3.29 -1.25
N LEU A 108 3.00 -4.00 -2.18
CA LEU A 108 1.60 -3.82 -2.55
C LEU A 108 0.87 -5.12 -2.26
N SER A 109 -0.12 -5.07 -1.37
CA SER A 109 -1.01 -6.17 -1.07
C SER A 109 -2.37 -5.89 -1.69
N GLU A 110 -2.83 -6.79 -2.55
CA GLU A 110 -4.15 -6.77 -3.16
C GLU A 110 -4.93 -7.93 -2.57
N LEU A 111 -5.90 -7.61 -1.71
CA LEU A 111 -6.71 -8.60 -1.03
C LEU A 111 -8.06 -8.69 -1.73
N ALA A 112 -8.41 -9.89 -2.19
CA ALA A 112 -9.75 -10.21 -2.64
C ALA A 112 -10.50 -10.86 -1.49
N THR A 113 -11.63 -10.27 -1.09
CA THR A 113 -12.57 -10.92 -0.20
C THR A 113 -13.54 -11.72 -1.06
N ASP A 114 -13.56 -13.04 -0.84
CA ASP A 114 -14.54 -13.98 -1.40
C ASP A 114 -14.32 -14.38 -2.88
N VAL A 115 -13.65 -15.52 -3.08
CA VAL A 115 -13.64 -16.26 -4.35
C VAL A 115 -13.99 -17.71 -4.08
N GLY A 116 -15.29 -18.02 -4.15
CA GLY A 116 -15.84 -19.39 -4.11
C GLY A 116 -16.40 -19.85 -2.76
N ASN A 117 -16.64 -21.16 -2.62
CA ASN A 117 -17.32 -21.77 -1.45
C ASN A 117 -16.43 -21.96 -0.21
N GLU A 118 -15.22 -21.40 -0.19
CA GLU A 118 -14.28 -21.49 0.93
C GLU A 118 -13.99 -20.09 1.48
N GLN A 119 -14.34 -19.86 2.74
CA GLN A 119 -14.03 -18.61 3.43
C GLN A 119 -12.52 -18.53 3.67
N GLY A 120 -11.81 -17.83 2.79
CA GLY A 120 -10.36 -17.61 2.88
C GLY A 120 -9.97 -16.23 2.33
N LEU A 121 -8.93 -15.63 2.90
CA LEU A 121 -8.33 -14.42 2.36
C LEU A 121 -7.37 -14.81 1.23
N SER A 122 -7.80 -14.59 -0.01
CA SER A 122 -6.93 -14.73 -1.18
C SER A 122 -6.38 -13.36 -1.56
N GLY A 123 -5.11 -13.31 -1.95
CA GLY A 123 -4.50 -12.04 -2.32
C GLY A 123 -3.14 -12.21 -2.96
N HIS A 124 -2.72 -11.17 -3.66
CA HIS A 124 -1.40 -11.09 -4.26
C HIS A 124 -0.59 -10.01 -3.55
N ILE A 125 0.67 -10.33 -3.23
CA ILE A 125 1.60 -9.37 -2.66
C ILE A 125 2.79 -9.27 -3.61
N THR A 126 3.15 -8.04 -3.99
CA THR A 126 4.39 -7.74 -4.71
C THR A 126 5.30 -6.92 -3.81
N ALA A 127 6.61 -6.95 -4.08
CA ALA A 127 7.58 -6.09 -3.41
C ALA A 127 8.58 -5.52 -4.41
N ARG A 128 8.89 -4.23 -4.34
CA ARG A 128 9.83 -3.55 -5.24
C ARG A 128 10.73 -2.59 -4.47
N GLN A 129 12.01 -2.57 -4.82
CA GLN A 129 12.95 -1.62 -4.23
C GLN A 129 12.78 -0.22 -4.85
N TYR A 130 12.98 0.83 -4.07
CA TYR A 130 13.11 2.20 -4.56
C TYR A 130 14.37 2.84 -3.99
N ASN A 131 15.19 3.45 -4.86
CA ASN A 131 16.44 4.10 -4.49
C ASN A 131 16.49 5.51 -5.06
N ALA A 132 16.76 6.50 -4.20
CA ALA A 132 16.92 7.91 -4.60
C ALA A 132 15.75 8.48 -5.43
N GLY A 133 14.54 7.96 -5.26
CA GLY A 133 13.36 8.37 -6.02
C GLY A 133 13.08 7.57 -7.27
N GLU A 134 13.87 6.53 -7.59
CA GLU A 134 13.67 5.67 -8.76
C GLU A 134 13.28 4.24 -8.38
N PRO A 135 12.36 3.59 -9.14
CA PRO A 135 12.00 2.20 -8.96
C PRO A 135 13.17 1.30 -9.41
N GLY A 136 13.48 0.31 -8.58
CA GLY A 136 14.45 -0.73 -8.86
C GLY A 136 13.80 -2.07 -9.14
N GLU A 137 14.52 -3.13 -8.83
CA GLU A 137 14.10 -4.50 -9.07
C GLU A 137 12.99 -4.96 -8.12
N GLU A 138 12.24 -5.96 -8.59
CA GLU A 138 11.31 -6.70 -7.75
C GLU A 138 12.08 -7.54 -6.72
N VAL A 139 11.60 -7.51 -5.48
CA VAL A 139 12.22 -8.21 -4.35
C VAL A 139 11.38 -9.46 -4.05
N PRO A 140 12.01 -10.62 -3.80
CA PRO A 140 11.27 -11.82 -3.42
C PRO A 140 10.48 -11.58 -2.12
N VAL A 141 9.15 -11.58 -2.23
CA VAL A 141 8.24 -11.24 -1.12
C VAL A 141 8.43 -12.16 0.08
N GLY A 142 8.65 -13.46 -0.14
CA GLY A 142 8.90 -14.41 0.95
C GLY A 142 10.11 -14.04 1.81
N LEU A 143 11.15 -13.43 1.23
CA LEU A 143 12.31 -12.96 1.99
C LEU A 143 12.00 -11.69 2.80
N VAL A 144 11.18 -10.80 2.24
CA VAL A 144 10.75 -9.57 2.92
C VAL A 144 9.86 -9.92 4.11
N LEU A 145 8.84 -10.78 3.90
CA LEU A 145 7.93 -11.23 4.95
C LEU A 145 8.64 -12.00 6.06
N ALA A 146 9.62 -12.86 5.73
CA ALA A 146 10.37 -13.63 6.73
C ALA A 146 11.18 -12.77 7.73
N ARG A 147 11.39 -11.48 7.44
CA ARG A 147 12.12 -10.54 8.30
C ARG A 147 11.24 -9.42 8.84
N MET A 148 9.96 -9.41 8.47
CA MET A 148 9.03 -8.34 8.79
C MET A 148 8.53 -8.45 10.24
N ASP A 149 8.25 -7.30 10.84
CA ASP A 149 7.56 -7.25 12.13
C ASP A 149 6.13 -7.80 11.99
N SER A 150 5.70 -8.64 12.94
CA SER A 150 4.41 -9.34 12.87
C SER A 150 3.21 -8.39 12.67
N LEU A 151 3.25 -7.21 13.30
CA LEU A 151 2.20 -6.20 13.13
C LEU A 151 2.07 -5.74 11.67
N VAL A 152 3.19 -5.56 10.96
CA VAL A 152 3.17 -5.12 9.56
C VAL A 152 2.66 -6.23 8.65
N GLU A 153 3.04 -7.48 8.94
CA GLU A 153 2.50 -8.65 8.25
C GLU A 153 0.99 -8.75 8.46
N ASP A 154 0.51 -8.66 9.70
CA ASP A 154 -0.91 -8.70 10.04
C ASP A 154 -1.71 -7.62 9.32
N ILE A 155 -1.13 -6.42 9.17
CA ILE A 155 -1.74 -5.32 8.40
C ILE A 155 -1.75 -5.65 6.91
N LEU A 156 -0.63 -6.14 6.34
CA LEU A 156 -0.52 -6.49 4.92
C LEU A 156 -1.51 -7.57 4.51
N ILE A 157 -1.72 -8.56 5.36
CA ILE A 157 -2.66 -9.65 5.11
C ILE A 157 -4.03 -9.40 5.74
N GLY A 158 -4.39 -8.15 6.05
CA GLY A 158 -5.74 -7.78 6.45
C GLY A 158 -6.24 -8.36 7.78
N ARG A 159 -5.39 -9.01 8.59
CA ARG A 159 -5.71 -9.48 9.95
C ARG A 159 -5.82 -8.31 10.93
N GLN A 160 -5.06 -7.25 10.69
CA GLN A 160 -5.09 -6.02 11.48
C GLN A 160 -5.49 -4.83 10.60
N GLN A 161 -6.50 -4.07 11.04
CA GLN A 161 -6.89 -2.86 10.32
C GLN A 161 -5.85 -1.75 10.52
N LEU A 162 -5.38 -1.15 9.43
CA LEU A 162 -4.35 -0.11 9.45
C LEU A 162 -4.70 1.06 10.38
N ALA A 163 -5.93 1.57 10.29
CA ALA A 163 -6.41 2.68 11.10
C ALA A 163 -6.46 2.38 12.61
N GLN A 164 -6.39 1.10 13.00
CA GLN A 164 -6.43 0.64 14.39
C GLN A 164 -5.07 0.07 14.84
N ALA A 165 -4.03 0.16 14.01
CA ALA A 165 -2.70 -0.32 14.37
C ALA A 165 -2.15 0.40 15.62
N PRO A 166 -1.51 -0.31 16.56
CA PRO A 166 -0.96 0.32 17.77
C PRO A 166 0.01 1.46 17.43
N GLY A 167 -0.27 2.65 17.98
CA GLY A 167 0.58 3.83 17.80
C GLY A 167 0.58 4.44 16.40
N VAL A 168 -0.39 4.08 15.54
CA VAL A 168 -0.52 4.65 14.20
C VAL A 168 -0.65 6.18 14.23
N ILE A 169 0.05 6.83 13.29
CA ILE A 169 0.03 8.29 13.12
C ILE A 169 -0.54 8.59 11.73
N ASP A 170 -1.68 9.25 11.69
CA ASP A 170 -2.22 9.81 10.44
C ASP A 170 -1.43 11.09 10.08
N THR A 171 -0.74 11.07 8.95
CA THR A 171 0.12 12.17 8.52
C THR A 171 -0.65 13.46 8.24
N SER A 172 -1.95 13.37 7.93
CA SER A 172 -2.80 14.55 7.70
C SER A 172 -3.05 15.36 8.98
N THR A 173 -2.90 14.72 10.14
CA THR A 173 -3.06 15.36 11.45
C THR A 173 -1.78 16.04 11.94
N VAL A 174 -0.65 15.76 11.29
CA VAL A 174 0.66 16.31 11.65
C VAL A 174 0.80 17.72 11.08
N LYS A 175 0.81 18.72 11.97
CA LYS A 175 1.10 20.10 11.57
C LYS A 175 2.57 20.24 11.17
N GLY A 176 2.85 20.75 9.97
CA GLY A 176 4.22 20.88 9.43
C GLY A 176 5.20 21.64 10.34
N LEU A 177 4.71 22.60 11.14
CA LEU A 177 5.51 23.35 12.13
C LEU A 177 5.88 22.52 13.37
N ASP A 178 5.05 21.57 13.79
CA ASP A 178 5.33 20.72 14.95
C ASP A 178 6.24 19.54 14.55
N ALA A 179 6.09 19.05 13.32
CA ALA A 179 7.01 18.13 12.66
C ALA A 179 8.47 18.64 12.63
N LEU A 180 8.68 19.88 12.18
CA LEU A 180 10.01 20.52 12.16
C LEU A 180 10.63 20.65 13.55
N LYS A 181 9.83 21.00 14.57
CA LYS A 181 10.29 21.10 15.97
C LYS A 181 10.69 19.74 16.54
N ALA A 182 9.96 18.68 16.21
CA ALA A 182 10.28 17.32 16.66
C ALA A 182 11.61 16.82 16.06
N LEU A 183 11.85 17.09 14.76
CA LEU A 183 13.11 16.73 14.09
C LEU A 183 14.29 17.53 14.63
N GLY A 184 14.11 18.83 14.90
CA GLY A 184 15.13 19.70 15.47
C GLY A 184 15.57 19.32 16.89
N ARG A 185 14.66 18.77 17.71
CA ARG A 185 14.96 18.37 19.10
C ARG A 185 15.88 17.15 19.23
N ARG A 186 15.95 16.26 18.22
CA ARG A 186 16.83 15.08 18.25
C ARG A 186 18.29 15.39 17.91
N ARG A 187 18.57 16.54 17.26
CA ARG A 187 19.94 16.95 16.89
C ARG A 187 20.84 17.35 18.07
N TRP A 188 20.31 17.37 19.30
CA TRP A 188 21.05 17.78 20.51
C TRP A 188 21.35 16.65 21.51
N ARG A 189 20.93 15.40 21.25
CA ARG A 189 21.13 14.26 22.19
C ARG A 189 22.20 13.25 21.77
N PHE A 190 22.95 13.48 20.69
CA PHE A 190 24.11 12.68 20.27
C PHE A 190 25.41 13.50 20.23
N GLY A 191 25.67 14.23 21.33
CA GLY A 191 26.95 14.88 21.61
C GLY A 191 27.27 14.71 23.09
N GLY A 192 27.75 13.52 23.48
CA GLY A 192 28.18 13.25 24.85
C GLY A 192 27.96 11.81 25.31
N ARG A 193 28.84 10.91 24.87
CA ARG A 193 29.72 10.10 25.72
C ARG A 193 30.62 9.23 24.86
#